data_AF-A0A062VFV2-F1
#
_entry.id   AF-A0A062VFV2-F1
#
_cell.length_a   1.000
_cell.length_b   1.000
_cell.length_c   1.000
_cell.angle_alpha   90.00
_cell.angle_beta   90.00
_cell.angle_gamma   90.00
#
_symmetry.space_group_name_H-M   'P 1'
#
loop_
_entity.id
_entity.type
_entity.pdbx_description
1 polymer ?
#
loop_
_entity_poly.entity_id
_entity_poly.type
_entity_poly.pdbx_seq_one_letter_code
_entity_poly.pdbx_strand_id
1 'polypeptide(L)' 'MSENKVKGPASYFPSIEKTYGKPVSHWMGIIDGMAGAKHMDIVAALKAEHGLGHGHANALVAAHKAGAK' A
#
# COMPACT_ATOMS: atom_id res chain seq x y z
N MET A 1 19.94 -13.02 -14.33
CA MET A 1 18.63 -12.34 -14.28
C MET A 1 18.46 -11.79 -12.87
N SER A 2 18.62 -10.48 -12.68
CA SER A 2 18.74 -9.88 -11.35
C SER A 2 17.36 -9.69 -10.72
N GLU A 3 16.96 -10.64 -9.88
CA GLU A 3 15.94 -10.45 -8.85
C GLU A 3 16.40 -9.32 -7.93
N ASN A 4 16.00 -8.09 -8.25
CA ASN A 4 16.09 -6.99 -7.32
C ASN A 4 15.14 -7.33 -6.17
N LYS A 5 15.71 -7.98 -5.14
CA LYS A 5 15.08 -8.24 -3.85
C LYS A 5 14.64 -6.87 -3.32
N VAL A 6 13.43 -6.43 -3.70
CA VAL A 6 12.76 -5.32 -3.07
C VAL A 6 12.63 -5.74 -1.62
N LYS A 7 13.56 -5.28 -0.77
CA LYS A 7 13.54 -5.53 0.67
C LYS A 7 12.75 -4.38 1.26
N GLY A 8 11.51 -4.65 1.65
CA GLY A 8 10.66 -3.65 2.28
C GLY A 8 9.18 -3.87 1.96
N PRO A 9 8.29 -2.99 2.42
CA PRO A 9 6.85 -3.10 2.18
C PRO A 9 6.47 -3.18 0.68
N ALA A 10 7.36 -2.74 -0.22
CA ALA A 10 7.21 -2.89 -1.67
C ALA A 10 7.22 -4.35 -2.16
N SER A 11 7.72 -5.33 -1.40
CA SER A 11 7.63 -6.75 -1.79
C SER A 11 6.19 -7.25 -1.85
N TYR A 12 5.26 -6.60 -1.14
CA TYR A 12 3.85 -6.98 -1.11
C TYR A 12 3.09 -6.45 -2.31
N PHE A 13 3.64 -5.49 -3.06
CA PHE A 13 2.97 -4.85 -4.18
C PHE A 13 2.49 -5.82 -5.26
N PRO A 14 3.31 -6.76 -5.77
CA PRO A 14 2.87 -7.71 -6.79
C PRO A 14 1.73 -8.62 -6.29
N SER A 15 1.74 -8.95 -5.00
CA SER A 15 0.70 -9.76 -4.38
C SER A 15 -0.60 -8.97 -4.23
N ILE A 16 -0.52 -7.70 -3.82
CA ILE A 16 -1.68 -6.80 -3.71
C ILE A 16 -2.33 -6.60 -5.07
N GLU A 17 -1.55 -6.33 -6.12
CA GLU A 17 -2.09 -6.16 -7.48
C GLU A 17 -2.76 -7.43 -7.98
N LYS A 18 -2.19 -8.60 -7.69
CA LYS A 18 -2.79 -9.90 -8.03
C LYS A 18 -4.05 -10.19 -7.23
N THR A 19 -4.09 -9.86 -5.94
CA THR A 19 -5.24 -10.12 -5.06
C THR A 19 -6.41 -9.17 -5.33
N TYR A 20 -6.14 -7.89 -5.55
CA TYR A 20 -7.19 -6.87 -5.68
C TYR A 20 -7.41 -6.40 -7.13
N GLY A 21 -6.59 -6.84 -8.07
CA GLY A 21 -6.73 -6.53 -9.50
C GLY A 21 -6.45 -5.07 -9.87
N LYS A 22 -5.88 -4.28 -8.97
CA LYS A 22 -5.58 -2.86 -9.19
C LYS A 22 -4.11 -2.55 -8.98
N PRO A 23 -3.51 -1.68 -9.81
CA PRO A 23 -2.09 -1.37 -9.73
C PRO A 23 -1.73 -0.65 -8.43
N VAL A 24 -0.50 -0.76 -7.96
CA VAL A 24 -0.06 -0.05 -6.73
C VAL A 24 -0.19 1.46 -6.81
N SER A 25 -0.02 2.05 -7.99
CA SER A 25 -0.27 3.49 -8.18
C SER A 25 -1.71 3.91 -7.84
N HIS A 26 -2.69 3.04 -8.08
CA HIS A 26 -4.09 3.32 -7.70
C HIS A 26 -4.21 3.44 -6.17
N TRP A 27 -3.62 2.50 -5.44
CA TRP A 27 -3.60 2.50 -3.98
C TRP A 27 -2.81 3.67 -3.40
N MET A 28 -1.66 4.01 -4.00
CA MET A 28 -0.86 5.16 -3.58
C MET A 28 -1.64 6.46 -3.77
N GLY A 29 -2.39 6.64 -4.86
CA GLY A 29 -3.23 7.82 -5.06
C GLY A 29 -4.36 7.97 -4.04
N ILE A 30 -4.95 6.85 -3.60
CA ILE A 30 -5.94 6.84 -2.51
C ILE A 30 -5.29 7.28 -1.19
N ILE A 31 -4.10 6.75 -0.89
CA ILE A 31 -3.35 7.11 0.31
C ILE A 31 -2.89 8.56 0.27
N ASP A 32 -2.48 9.06 -0.90
CA ASP A 32 -2.02 10.43 -1.13
C ASP A 32 -3.14 11.44 -0.84
N GLY A 33 -4.38 11.15 -1.28
CA GLY A 33 -5.56 11.92 -0.89
C GLY A 33 -5.84 11.93 0.62
N MET A 34 -5.28 10.98 1.36
CA MET A 34 -5.33 10.86 2.81
C MET A 34 -3.98 11.10 3.50
N ALA A 35 -3.00 11.72 2.83
CA ALA A 35 -1.64 11.88 3.37
C ALA A 35 -1.61 12.70 4.68
N GLY A 36 -2.65 13.50 4.96
CA GLY A 36 -2.84 14.22 6.21
C GLY A 36 -3.47 13.41 7.36
N ALA A 37 -3.98 12.21 7.09
CA ALA A 37 -4.59 11.34 8.09
C ALA A 37 -3.54 10.48 8.82
N LYS A 38 -3.89 9.94 10.00
CA LYS A 38 -2.97 9.06 10.72
C LYS A 38 -2.85 7.74 9.97
N HIS A 39 -1.70 7.07 10.15
CA HIS A 39 -1.45 5.77 9.54
C HIS A 39 -2.60 4.78 9.75
N MET A 40 -3.12 4.70 10.97
CA MET A 40 -4.24 3.82 11.32
C MET A 40 -5.55 4.19 10.62
N ASP A 41 -5.83 5.49 10.42
CA ASP A 41 -7.03 5.94 9.72
C ASP A 41 -6.98 5.54 8.24
N ILE A 42 -5.82 5.70 7.60
CA ILE A 42 -5.62 5.29 6.20
C ILE A 42 -5.74 3.77 6.07
N VAL A 43 -5.15 3.02 6.99
CA VAL A 43 -5.29 1.55 7.02
C VAL A 43 -6.76 1.16 7.20
N ALA A 44 -7.49 1.82 8.08
CA ALA A 44 -8.92 1.57 8.28
C ALA A 44 -9.74 1.89 7.03
N ALA A 45 -9.46 3.01 6.35
CA ALA A 45 -10.13 3.39 5.11
C ALA A 45 -9.88 2.36 3.99
N LEU A 46 -8.63 1.94 3.78
CA LEU A 46 -8.29 0.90 2.80
C LEU A 46 -8.98 -0.43 3.09
N LYS A 47 -9.15 -0.78 4.37
CA LYS A 47 -9.88 -1.97 4.78
C LYS A 47 -11.39 -1.82 4.55
N ALA A 48 -11.97 -0.68 4.92
CA ALA A 48 -13.40 -0.45 4.89
C ALA A 48 -13.92 -0.21 3.46
N GLU A 49 -13.25 0.63 2.68
CA GLU A 49 -13.69 0.99 1.32
C GLU A 49 -13.29 -0.05 0.27
N HIS A 50 -12.16 -0.74 0.48
CA HIS A 50 -11.57 -1.60 -0.54
C HIS A 50 -11.34 -3.04 -0.11
N GLY A 51 -11.70 -3.39 1.13
CA GLY A 51 -11.57 -4.76 1.65
C GLY A 51 -10.12 -5.23 1.76
N LEU A 52 -9.14 -4.31 1.86
CA LEU A 52 -7.74 -4.71 2.00
C LEU A 52 -7.52 -5.50 3.30
N GLY A 53 -6.62 -6.48 3.25
CA GLY A 53 -6.15 -7.17 4.46
C GLY A 53 -5.25 -6.26 5.28
N HIS A 54 -5.17 -6.49 6.60
CA HIS A 54 -4.37 -5.65 7.51
C HIS A 54 -2.91 -5.53 7.05
N GLY A 55 -2.27 -6.64 6.69
CA GLY A 55 -0.89 -6.64 6.20
C GLY A 55 -0.70 -5.89 4.88
N HIS A 56 -1.65 -6.02 3.96
CA HIS A 56 -1.61 -5.34 2.65
C HIS A 56 -1.80 -3.83 2.81
N ALA A 57 -2.79 -3.41 3.59
CA ALA A 57 -3.05 -2.00 3.88
C ALA A 57 -1.84 -1.36 4.59
N ASN A 58 -1.30 -2.02 5.61
CA ASN A 58 -0.12 -1.51 6.32
C ASN A 58 1.10 -1.39 5.40
N ALA A 59 1.37 -2.40 4.56
CA ALA A 59 2.45 -2.35 3.59
C ALA A 59 2.32 -1.15 2.63
N LEU A 60 1.14 -0.86 2.11
CA LEU A 60 0.94 0.29 1.22
C LEU A 60 1.18 1.62 1.94
N VAL A 61 0.62 1.81 3.15
CA VAL A 61 0.81 3.06 3.90
C VAL A 61 2.26 3.23 4.36
N ALA A 62 2.92 2.15 4.79
CA ALA A 62 4.32 2.16 5.17
C ALA A 62 5.23 2.47 3.97
N ALA A 63 4.94 1.91 2.79
CA ALA A 63 5.71 2.19 1.58
C ALA A 63 5.50 3.62 1.08
N HIS A 64 4.27 4.14 1.12
CA HIS A 64 4.00 5.54 0.79
C HIS A 64 4.79 6.49 1.71
N LYS A 65 4.77 6.24 3.03
CA LYS A 65 5.54 7.02 4.00
C LYS A 65 7.05 6.87 3.87
N ALA A 66 7.54 5.69 3.49
CA ALA A 66 8.96 5.43 3.31
C ALA A 66 9.51 6.04 1.99
N GLY A 67 8.68 6.15 0.95
CA GLY A 67 9.03 6.73 -0.34
C GLY A 67 8.85 8.26 -0.42
N ALA A 68 8.13 8.88 0.52
CA ALA A 68 7.90 10.33 0.59
C ALA A 68 9.12 11.13 1.12
N LYS A 69 10.35 10.73 0.75
CA LYS A 69 11.59 11.34 1.23
C LYS A 69 12.38 12.02 0.12
#